data_AF-A0A534CLT6-F1
#
_entry.id   AF-A0A534CLT6-F1
#
_cell.length_a   1.000
_cell.length_b   1.000
_cell.length_c   1.000
_cell.angle_alpha   90.00
_cell.angle_beta   90.00
_cell.angle_gamma   90.00
#
_symmetry.space_group_name_H-M   'P 1'
#
loop_
_entity.id
_entity.type
_entity.pdbx_description
1 polymer ?
#
loop_
_entity_poly.entity_id
_entity_poly.type
_entity_poly.pdbx_seq_one_letter_code
_entity_poly.pdbx_strand_id
1 'polypeptide(L)'
;MPHSSANHRLPSVERGARPPLRVGVILAHHFTLSAFAVFIDHLRLAADEGDRSRPLHVQWSIMSSRAESVPASCGVLLEPTSALLSPELLDYVVVIGGILHAGPQIDETTMRYLREVGATAVPLIGICTGSFILCRAGLMKGRRSCVSWYHYQDFLEAFPSYEVIADRLFLADGPRITCAGGAGTAALATHLIEQHLGRAVAQKASQVLLFDRPRSGSDAQPHPPLSETVAEPRVRRALLLMEQNLARPIAVAAVAAELGLSARQLERLCRQHVGIGPASLYRQLRMRYANWLIENTDRSVTDIANEAGFADCAHFSRQFKDTYGLSPSTRRLQPHRRIDGRAARAPCAAAHGAEPRAPHRRRSGRGRARTLGAATRAALPAACRHRSGFALSAAAHALRELVDREHRPLRHGHRQRSGLRRLRALLTTIQGYIWPVALDAPPAAAPPHRRRRRACAGVRIGERAHGRLHAMFALIV
;
A
#
# COMPACT_ATOMS: atom_id res chain seq x y z
N MET A 1 -28.87 -20.92 25.67
CA MET A 1 -27.52 -21.31 26.14
C MET A 1 -26.85 -20.05 26.66
N PRO A 2 -26.52 -19.94 27.96
CA PRO A 2 -25.88 -18.74 28.48
C PRO A 2 -24.43 -18.69 27.97
N HIS A 3 -24.04 -17.55 27.40
CA HIS A 3 -22.66 -17.26 27.04
C HIS A 3 -21.82 -17.22 28.32
N SER A 4 -21.03 -18.27 28.58
CA SER A 4 -19.96 -18.23 29.56
C SER A 4 -18.85 -17.34 29.01
N SER A 5 -18.91 -16.04 29.32
CA SER A 5 -17.77 -15.14 29.21
C SER A 5 -16.77 -15.52 30.30
N ALA A 6 -15.96 -16.54 30.05
CA ALA A 6 -14.76 -16.76 30.83
C ALA A 6 -13.90 -15.49 30.70
N ASN A 7 -13.92 -14.64 31.72
CA ASN A 7 -13.06 -13.48 31.89
C ASN A 7 -11.60 -13.95 31.82
N HIS A 8 -11.03 -14.02 30.62
CA HIS A 8 -9.62 -14.30 30.41
C HIS A 8 -8.86 -13.03 30.72
N ARG A 9 -8.68 -12.77 32.03
CA ARG A 9 -7.78 -11.75 32.51
C ARG A 9 -6.36 -12.14 32.13
N LEU A 10 -5.60 -11.19 31.60
CA LEU A 10 -4.15 -11.31 31.47
C LEU A 10 -3.59 -11.53 32.88
N PRO A 11 -2.58 -12.40 33.05
CA PRO A 11 -1.93 -12.57 34.35
C PRO A 11 -1.42 -11.21 34.83
N SER A 12 -1.68 -10.86 36.10
CA SER A 12 -1.26 -9.56 36.64
C SER A 12 0.27 -9.40 36.53
N VAL A 13 0.73 -8.34 35.87
CA VAL A 13 2.17 -8.01 35.84
C VAL A 13 2.59 -7.55 37.22
N GLU A 14 3.48 -8.32 37.87
CA GLU A 14 4.16 -7.83 39.07
C GLU A 14 5.01 -6.61 38.71
N ARG A 15 4.98 -5.56 39.54
CA ARG A 15 5.76 -4.34 39.29
C ARG A 15 7.26 -4.71 39.25
N GLY A 16 7.89 -4.56 38.09
CA GLY A 16 9.30 -4.89 37.87
C GLY A 16 9.56 -6.22 37.15
N ALA A 17 8.53 -7.05 36.91
CA ALA A 17 8.69 -8.26 36.11
C ALA A 17 8.97 -7.93 34.64
N ARG A 18 9.90 -8.68 34.03
CA ARG A 18 10.23 -8.58 32.61
C ARG A 18 8.98 -8.96 31.79
N PRO A 19 8.56 -8.13 30.81
CA PRO A 19 7.39 -8.43 29.99
C PRO A 19 7.61 -9.75 29.21
N PRO A 20 6.56 -10.56 29.02
CA PRO A 20 6.65 -11.81 28.27
C PRO A 20 7.20 -11.68 26.83
N LEU A 21 6.98 -10.55 26.17
CA LEU A 21 7.38 -10.36 24.77
C LEU A 21 7.98 -8.97 24.51
N ARG A 22 9.24 -8.91 24.05
CA ARG A 22 9.96 -7.69 23.64
C ARG A 22 10.44 -7.80 22.21
N VAL A 23 10.06 -6.83 21.39
CA VAL A 23 10.33 -6.88 19.95
C VAL A 23 11.09 -5.64 19.50
N GLY A 24 12.30 -5.83 18.97
CA GLY A 24 13.03 -4.76 18.30
C GLY A 24 12.62 -4.72 16.83
N VAL A 25 12.23 -3.56 16.32
CA VAL A 25 11.75 -3.39 14.94
C VAL A 25 12.68 -2.45 14.19
N ILE A 26 13.26 -2.93 13.11
CA ILE A 26 14.08 -2.17 12.16
C ILE A 26 13.26 -1.95 10.90
N LEU A 27 13.22 -0.71 10.44
CA LEU A 27 12.51 -0.31 9.23
C LEU A 27 13.49 -0.06 8.10
N ALA A 28 13.25 -0.71 6.96
CA ALA A 28 13.96 -0.39 5.75
C ALA A 28 13.58 1.00 5.22
N HIS A 29 14.46 1.60 4.42
CA HIS A 29 14.11 2.76 3.61
C HIS A 29 12.91 2.42 2.70
N HIS A 30 11.92 3.32 2.65
CA HIS A 30 10.64 3.09 1.98
C HIS A 30 9.92 1.81 2.44
N PHE A 31 9.94 1.50 3.75
CA PHE A 31 9.24 0.34 4.30
C PHE A 31 7.75 0.36 4.00
N THR A 32 7.15 -0.83 3.97
CA THR A 32 5.70 -0.98 3.76
C THR A 32 4.94 -0.60 5.03
N LEU A 33 4.24 0.55 5.03
CA LEU A 33 3.53 1.05 6.21
C LEU A 33 2.51 0.06 6.77
N SER A 34 1.75 -0.62 5.90
CA SER A 34 0.73 -1.57 6.35
C SER A 34 1.32 -2.78 7.07
N ALA A 35 2.49 -3.26 6.64
CA ALA A 35 3.20 -4.34 7.34
C ALA A 35 3.67 -3.89 8.73
N PHE A 36 4.15 -2.66 8.86
CA PHE A 36 4.50 -2.09 10.16
C PHE A 36 3.26 -1.88 11.05
N ALA A 37 2.27 -1.14 10.58
CA ALA A 37 1.11 -0.74 11.36
C ALA A 37 0.33 -1.95 11.86
N VAL A 38 0.05 -2.93 10.98
CA VAL A 38 -0.66 -4.15 11.36
C VAL A 38 0.12 -4.93 12.42
N PHE A 39 1.43 -5.06 12.28
CA PHE A 39 2.25 -5.77 13.25
C PHE A 39 2.22 -5.09 14.62
N ILE A 40 2.49 -3.77 14.65
CA ILE A 40 2.53 -3.00 15.90
C ILE A 40 1.16 -2.95 16.56
N ASP A 41 0.07 -2.79 15.82
CA ASP A 41 -1.26 -2.75 16.43
C ASP A 41 -1.66 -4.09 17.08
N HIS A 42 -1.25 -5.22 16.51
CA HIS A 42 -1.44 -6.52 17.17
C HIS A 42 -0.67 -6.59 18.49
N LEU A 43 0.60 -6.15 18.50
CA LEU A 43 1.42 -6.11 19.71
C LEU A 43 0.82 -5.15 20.75
N ARG A 44 0.42 -3.95 20.34
CA ARG A 44 -0.23 -2.93 21.18
C ARG A 44 -1.49 -3.48 21.84
N LEU A 45 -2.35 -4.12 21.06
CA LEU A 45 -3.60 -4.68 21.58
C LEU A 45 -3.37 -5.90 22.47
N ALA A 46 -2.28 -6.64 22.29
CA ALA A 46 -1.88 -7.70 23.21
C ALA A 46 -1.21 -7.19 24.49
N ALA A 47 -0.76 -5.93 24.52
CA ALA A 47 0.12 -5.41 25.54
C ALA A 47 -0.55 -5.12 26.89
N ASP A 48 -1.87 -4.93 26.95
CA ASP A 48 -2.60 -4.78 28.21
C ASP A 48 -4.07 -5.20 28.17
N GLU A 49 -4.71 -5.15 29.34
CA GLU A 49 -6.15 -5.31 29.47
C GLU A 49 -6.90 -4.02 29.16
N GLY A 50 -7.89 -4.15 28.29
CA GLY A 50 -8.73 -3.04 27.80
C GLY A 50 -8.09 -2.32 26.61
N ASP A 51 -8.53 -1.09 26.36
CA ASP A 51 -8.04 -0.22 25.29
C ASP A 51 -7.25 0.95 25.89
N ARG A 52 -6.17 0.65 26.63
CA ARG A 52 -5.31 1.65 27.27
C ARG A 52 -3.93 1.77 26.64
N SER A 53 -3.59 0.88 25.70
CA SER A 53 -2.35 0.93 24.91
C SER A 53 -1.08 1.00 25.76
N ARG A 54 -1.06 0.36 26.94
CA ARG A 54 0.12 0.37 27.81
C ARG A 54 1.00 -0.83 27.47
N PRO A 55 2.32 -0.64 27.29
CA PRO A 55 3.24 -1.70 26.91
C PRO A 55 3.64 -2.56 28.13
N LEU A 56 2.67 -3.24 28.77
CA LEU A 56 2.87 -3.99 30.02
C LEU A 56 3.33 -5.43 29.77
N HIS A 57 2.64 -6.16 28.89
CA HIS A 57 2.97 -7.55 28.56
C HIS A 57 3.76 -7.68 27.26
N VAL A 58 3.62 -6.70 26.38
CA VAL A 58 4.32 -6.64 25.11
C VAL A 58 4.97 -5.26 25.01
N GLN A 59 6.27 -5.26 24.78
CA GLN A 59 7.06 -4.05 24.52
C GLN A 59 7.64 -4.13 23.13
N TRP A 60 7.72 -2.99 22.45
CA TRP A 60 8.38 -2.88 21.17
C TRP A 60 9.25 -1.62 21.14
N SER A 61 10.30 -1.65 20.33
CA SER A 61 11.13 -0.49 20.08
C SER A 61 11.36 -0.38 18.57
N ILE A 62 10.99 0.74 17.98
CA ILE A 62 11.42 1.07 16.63
C ILE A 62 12.88 1.53 16.72
N MET A 63 13.78 0.65 16.33
CA MET A 63 15.21 0.84 16.46
C MET A 63 15.80 1.38 15.16
N SER A 64 16.78 2.27 15.29
CA SER A 64 17.54 2.79 14.16
C SER A 64 18.99 3.02 14.56
N SER A 65 19.90 2.90 13.60
CA SER A 65 21.29 3.37 13.70
C SER A 65 21.40 4.90 13.55
N ARG A 66 20.34 5.56 13.07
CA ARG A 66 20.28 7.01 12.79
C ARG A 66 19.13 7.66 13.55
N ALA A 67 19.29 8.93 13.90
CA ALA A 67 18.25 9.72 14.55
C ALA A 67 17.17 10.26 13.59
N GLU A 68 17.37 10.11 12.27
CA GLU A 68 16.46 10.62 11.24
C GLU A 68 15.17 9.78 11.15
N SER A 69 14.07 10.44 10.78
CA SER A 69 12.81 9.75 10.47
C SER A 69 12.97 8.85 9.24
N VAL A 70 12.37 7.67 9.29
CA VAL A 70 12.39 6.72 8.17
C VAL A 70 11.13 6.93 7.32
N PRO A 71 11.25 7.21 6.00
CA PRO A 71 10.09 7.32 5.13
C PRO A 71 9.53 5.94 4.80
N ALA A 72 8.21 5.77 4.94
CA ALA A 72 7.47 4.66 4.37
C ALA A 72 7.32 4.83 2.84
N SER A 73 7.00 3.74 2.14
CA SER A 73 6.76 3.78 0.69
C SER A 73 5.59 4.68 0.26
N CYS A 74 4.65 4.95 1.17
CA CYS A 74 3.52 5.87 0.94
C CYS A 74 3.79 7.31 1.40
N GLY A 75 5.03 7.65 1.76
CA GLY A 75 5.44 9.01 2.14
C GLY A 75 5.21 9.41 3.60
N VAL A 76 4.64 8.53 4.43
CA VAL A 76 4.54 8.75 5.88
C VAL A 76 5.93 8.66 6.50
N LEU A 77 6.31 9.65 7.30
CA LEU A 77 7.57 9.65 8.05
C LEU A 77 7.35 9.05 9.44
N LEU A 78 8.28 8.20 9.88
CA LEU A 78 8.24 7.59 11.20
C LEU A 78 9.53 7.86 11.97
N GLU A 79 9.40 8.36 13.19
CA GLU A 79 10.53 8.60 14.09
C GLU A 79 10.89 7.32 14.86
N PRO A 80 12.16 6.89 14.83
CA PRO A 80 12.64 5.79 15.68
C PRO A 80 12.43 6.13 17.17
N THR A 81 12.03 5.14 17.95
CA THR A 81 11.85 5.30 19.41
C THR A 81 13.11 5.03 20.20
N SER A 82 14.12 4.37 19.59
CA SER A 82 15.39 4.07 20.24
C SER A 82 16.53 3.89 19.24
N ALA A 83 17.76 3.92 19.77
CA ALA A 83 18.91 3.34 19.09
C ALA A 83 18.78 1.80 18.99
N LEU A 84 19.71 1.17 18.27
CA LEU A 84 19.85 -0.30 18.25
C LEU A 84 20.15 -0.82 19.67
N LEU A 85 19.26 -1.68 20.19
CA LEU A 85 19.37 -2.28 21.52
C LEU A 85 20.19 -3.57 21.46
N SER A 86 20.85 -3.93 22.56
CA SER A 86 21.55 -5.21 22.65
C SER A 86 20.59 -6.40 22.45
N PRO A 87 20.95 -7.42 21.65
CA PRO A 87 20.05 -8.51 21.28
C PRO A 87 19.43 -9.25 22.49
N GLU A 88 20.18 -9.45 23.58
CA GLU A 88 19.74 -10.13 24.80
C GLU A 88 18.57 -9.44 25.53
N LEU A 89 18.32 -8.17 25.20
CA LEU A 89 17.18 -7.40 25.69
C LEU A 89 15.91 -7.64 24.87
N LEU A 90 15.96 -8.49 23.84
CA LEU A 90 14.87 -8.72 22.91
C LEU A 90 14.55 -10.21 22.81
N ASP A 91 13.29 -10.50 22.55
CA ASP A 91 12.81 -11.86 22.28
C ASP A 91 12.72 -12.08 20.76
N TYR A 92 12.58 -11.00 19.96
CA TYR A 92 12.69 -11.01 18.51
C TYR A 92 13.29 -9.72 17.97
N VAL A 93 14.04 -9.82 16.87
CA VAL A 93 14.39 -8.68 16.02
C VAL A 93 13.67 -8.83 14.68
N VAL A 94 12.86 -7.82 14.35
CA VAL A 94 12.01 -7.77 13.15
C VAL A 94 12.56 -6.75 12.18
N VAL A 95 12.73 -7.14 10.93
CA VAL A 95 13.10 -6.26 9.82
C VAL A 95 11.91 -6.15 8.88
N ILE A 96 11.37 -4.94 8.74
CA ILE A 96 10.26 -4.66 7.82
C ILE A 96 10.81 -4.05 6.56
N GLY A 97 10.64 -4.79 5.45
CA GLY A 97 11.15 -4.40 4.15
C GLY A 97 10.37 -3.28 3.48
N GLY A 98 11.03 -2.67 2.49
CA GLY A 98 10.52 -1.61 1.63
C GLY A 98 10.67 -1.89 0.15
N ILE A 99 10.65 -0.84 -0.66
CA ILE A 99 10.83 -0.93 -2.12
C ILE A 99 12.21 -1.52 -2.44
N LEU A 100 12.26 -2.57 -3.28
CA LEU A 100 13.52 -3.28 -3.60
C LEU A 100 14.50 -2.46 -4.45
N HIS A 101 13.99 -1.62 -5.35
CA HIS A 101 14.79 -0.93 -6.38
C HIS A 101 15.01 0.56 -6.09
N ALA A 102 14.79 1.00 -4.84
CA ALA A 102 14.93 2.39 -4.43
C ALA A 102 16.28 2.69 -3.75
N GLY A 103 17.32 1.92 -4.09
CA GLY A 103 18.66 2.02 -3.48
C GLY A 103 18.84 1.11 -2.26
N PRO A 104 19.86 1.37 -1.41
CA PRO A 104 20.11 0.60 -0.21
C PRO A 104 18.91 0.61 0.74
N GLN A 105 18.44 -0.58 1.12
CA GLN A 105 17.28 -0.71 2.02
C GLN A 105 17.62 -0.42 3.48
N ILE A 106 18.85 -0.69 3.91
CA ILE A 106 19.38 -0.38 5.25
C ILE A 106 20.85 0.03 5.12
N ASP A 107 21.37 0.72 6.13
CA ASP A 107 22.79 1.07 6.17
C ASP A 107 23.69 -0.05 6.70
N GLU A 108 25.01 0.11 6.54
CA GLU A 108 25.97 -0.93 6.93
C GLU A 108 26.03 -1.15 8.45
N THR A 109 25.75 -0.12 9.26
CA THR A 109 25.68 -0.26 10.73
C THR A 109 24.53 -1.18 11.12
N THR A 110 23.36 -0.98 10.51
CA THR A 110 22.19 -1.85 10.68
C THR A 110 22.47 -3.26 10.14
N MET A 111 23.14 -3.38 9.00
CA MET A 111 23.54 -4.67 8.43
C MET A 111 24.46 -5.45 9.38
N ARG A 112 25.44 -4.78 9.99
CA ARG A 112 26.34 -5.37 10.99
C ARG A 112 25.59 -5.82 12.23
N TYR A 113 24.68 -4.99 12.73
CA TYR A 113 23.81 -5.34 13.86
C TYR A 113 22.96 -6.58 13.57
N LEU A 114 22.38 -6.72 12.38
CA LEU A 114 21.63 -7.93 12.02
C LEU A 114 22.53 -9.19 12.00
N ARG A 115 23.79 -9.06 11.56
CA ARG A 115 24.75 -10.17 11.62
C ARG A 115 25.12 -10.53 13.06
N GLU A 116 25.25 -9.53 13.94
CA GLU A 116 25.48 -9.72 15.38
C GLU A 116 24.30 -10.46 16.03
N VAL A 117 23.06 -9.99 15.82
CA VAL A 117 21.85 -10.70 16.27
C VAL A 117 21.84 -12.13 15.73
N GLY A 118 22.22 -12.32 14.47
CA GLY A 118 22.31 -13.62 13.82
C GLY A 118 23.26 -14.63 14.46
N ALA A 119 24.25 -14.16 15.23
CA ALA A 119 25.19 -14.96 16.01
C ALA A 119 24.68 -15.29 17.43
N THR A 120 23.54 -14.72 17.84
CA THR A 120 22.88 -15.00 19.12
C THR A 120 21.72 -16.00 18.96
N ALA A 121 21.08 -16.37 20.08
CA ALA A 121 19.87 -17.20 20.07
C ALA A 121 18.59 -16.42 19.70
N VAL A 122 18.66 -15.09 19.56
CA VAL A 122 17.49 -14.23 19.30
C VAL A 122 16.99 -14.46 17.87
N PRO A 123 15.72 -14.90 17.69
CA PRO A 123 15.18 -15.11 16.36
C PRO A 123 15.06 -13.81 15.55
N LEU A 124 15.34 -13.93 14.26
CA LEU A 124 15.21 -12.86 13.27
C LEU A 124 13.96 -13.06 12.43
N ILE A 125 13.21 -11.99 12.24
CA ILE A 125 11.98 -11.97 11.46
C ILE A 125 12.12 -11.01 10.27
N GLY A 126 11.92 -11.50 9.05
CA GLY A 126 11.83 -10.67 7.85
C GLY A 126 10.38 -10.54 7.38
N ILE A 127 9.80 -9.34 7.44
CA ILE A 127 8.43 -9.08 6.97
C ILE A 127 8.46 -8.32 5.65
N CYS A 128 7.58 -8.70 4.71
CA CYS A 128 7.56 -8.17 3.35
C CYS A 128 8.92 -8.45 2.68
N THR A 129 9.56 -7.44 2.08
CA THR A 129 10.90 -7.59 1.50
C THR A 129 12.01 -7.65 2.54
N GLY A 130 11.69 -7.70 3.85
CA GLY A 130 12.68 -7.89 4.92
C GLY A 130 13.44 -9.22 4.78
N SER A 131 12.82 -10.22 4.16
CA SER A 131 13.49 -11.48 3.78
C SER A 131 14.69 -11.26 2.85
N PHE A 132 14.62 -10.30 1.91
CA PHE A 132 15.72 -9.96 1.01
C PHE A 132 16.91 -9.38 1.79
N ILE A 133 16.63 -8.56 2.80
CA ILE A 133 17.65 -7.98 3.68
C ILE A 133 18.35 -9.09 4.46
N LEU A 134 17.60 -10.02 5.05
CA LEU A 134 18.17 -11.16 5.76
C LEU A 134 19.00 -12.08 4.84
N CYS A 135 18.58 -12.29 3.59
CA CYS A 135 19.33 -13.06 2.60
C CYS A 135 20.65 -12.36 2.21
N ARG A 136 20.62 -11.05 1.95
CA ARG A 136 21.84 -10.25 1.68
C ARG A 136 22.81 -10.23 2.86
N ALA A 137 22.30 -10.26 4.08
CA ALA A 137 23.10 -10.39 5.29
C ALA A 137 23.74 -11.79 5.45
N GLY A 138 23.34 -12.78 4.63
CA GLY A 138 23.78 -14.17 4.72
C GLY A 138 23.07 -14.98 5.82
N LEU A 139 22.01 -14.42 6.41
CA LEU A 139 21.34 -14.95 7.61
C LEU A 139 20.30 -16.03 7.31
N MET A 140 20.01 -16.26 6.01
CA MET A 140 19.06 -17.25 5.51
C MET A 140 19.73 -18.42 4.77
N LYS A 141 21.07 -18.54 4.80
CA LYS A 141 21.78 -19.65 4.12
C LYS A 141 21.31 -21.00 4.68
N GLY A 142 20.92 -21.92 3.80
CA GLY A 142 20.42 -23.24 4.18
C GLY A 142 19.05 -23.22 4.88
N ARG A 143 18.31 -22.12 4.78
CA ARG A 143 16.98 -21.94 5.37
C ARG A 143 15.98 -21.57 4.28
N ARG A 144 14.72 -21.91 4.52
CA ARG A 144 13.61 -21.57 3.62
C ARG A 144 13.11 -20.16 3.88
N SER A 145 12.88 -19.41 2.81
CA SER A 145 12.43 -18.01 2.86
C SER A 145 11.01 -17.88 2.29
N CYS A 146 10.07 -17.48 3.13
CA CYS A 146 8.73 -17.09 2.71
C CYS A 146 8.74 -15.66 2.16
N VAL A 147 8.27 -15.48 0.92
CA VAL A 147 8.19 -14.18 0.24
C VAL A 147 6.79 -13.94 -0.29
N SER A 148 6.46 -12.67 -0.56
CA SER A 148 5.22 -12.34 -1.29
C SER A 148 5.27 -12.97 -2.69
N TRP A 149 4.15 -13.51 -3.16
CA TRP A 149 4.00 -13.95 -4.55
C TRP A 149 4.42 -12.88 -5.55
N TYR A 150 4.18 -11.61 -5.19
CA TYR A 150 4.54 -10.45 -6.01
C TYR A 150 6.06 -10.31 -6.21
N HIS A 151 6.85 -10.72 -5.23
CA HIS A 151 8.32 -10.63 -5.25
C HIS A 151 9.00 -11.99 -5.47
N TYR A 152 8.25 -13.00 -5.91
CA TYR A 152 8.81 -14.34 -6.08
C TYR A 152 9.90 -14.37 -7.16
N GLN A 153 9.65 -13.75 -8.31
CA GLN A 153 10.64 -13.67 -9.40
C GLN A 153 11.84 -12.80 -9.00
N ASP A 154 11.59 -11.63 -8.39
CA ASP A 154 12.67 -10.78 -7.84
C ASP A 154 13.59 -11.57 -6.89
N PHE A 155 13.03 -12.47 -6.09
CA PHE A 155 13.79 -13.30 -5.17
C PHE A 155 14.62 -14.36 -5.89
N LEU A 156 14.05 -15.07 -6.86
CA LEU A 156 14.77 -16.07 -7.64
C LEU A 156 15.94 -15.46 -8.43
N GLU A 157 15.76 -14.26 -8.97
CA GLU A 157 16.80 -13.51 -9.66
C GLU A 157 17.91 -13.07 -8.70
N ALA A 158 17.54 -12.54 -7.53
CA ALA A 158 18.50 -12.03 -6.55
C ALA A 158 19.25 -13.14 -5.78
N PHE A 159 18.60 -14.29 -5.53
CA PHE A 159 19.12 -15.37 -4.69
C PHE A 159 18.89 -16.76 -5.29
N PRO A 160 19.50 -17.10 -6.46
CA PRO A 160 19.22 -18.37 -7.15
C PRO A 160 19.52 -19.65 -6.35
N SER A 161 20.36 -19.57 -5.33
CA SER A 161 20.76 -20.69 -4.47
C SER A 161 19.93 -20.85 -3.20
N TYR A 162 18.97 -19.94 -2.95
CA TYR A 162 18.14 -19.97 -1.74
C TYR A 162 16.81 -20.65 -2.01
N GLU A 163 16.33 -21.42 -1.04
CA GLU A 163 15.00 -22.02 -1.12
C GLU A 163 13.93 -20.99 -0.76
N VAL A 164 12.97 -20.82 -1.66
CA VAL A 164 11.92 -19.79 -1.56
C VAL A 164 10.54 -20.41 -1.57
N ILE A 165 9.64 -19.87 -0.75
CA ILE A 165 8.25 -20.28 -0.61
C ILE A 165 7.35 -19.06 -0.81
N ALA A 166 6.34 -19.17 -1.67
CA ALA A 166 5.37 -18.11 -1.92
C ALA A 166 3.89 -18.56 -1.76
N ASP A 167 3.64 -19.80 -1.32
CA ASP A 167 2.28 -20.34 -1.08
C ASP A 167 1.72 -20.09 0.31
N ARG A 168 2.52 -19.50 1.20
CA ARG A 168 2.23 -19.36 2.64
C ARG A 168 2.27 -17.91 3.08
N LEU A 169 1.55 -17.57 4.15
CA LEU A 169 1.58 -16.23 4.73
C LEU A 169 2.91 -15.95 5.45
N PHE A 170 3.41 -16.94 6.19
CA PHE A 170 4.71 -16.88 6.84
C PHE A 170 5.25 -18.30 7.07
N LEU A 171 6.56 -18.38 7.33
CA LEU A 171 7.26 -19.61 7.67
C LEU A 171 8.23 -19.33 8.82
N ALA A 172 8.19 -20.20 9.84
CA ALA A 172 9.24 -20.29 10.85
C ALA A 172 10.14 -21.50 10.53
N ASP A 173 11.41 -21.23 10.24
CA ASP A 173 12.46 -22.22 10.00
C ASP A 173 13.54 -22.06 11.08
N GLY A 174 13.29 -22.67 12.25
CA GLY A 174 14.10 -22.50 13.44
C GLY A 174 14.11 -21.03 13.92
N PRO A 175 15.29 -20.41 14.16
CA PRO A 175 15.39 -19.03 14.63
C PRO A 175 15.23 -17.99 13.50
N ARG A 176 14.71 -18.39 12.33
CA ARG A 176 14.45 -17.51 11.18
C ARG A 176 13.00 -17.58 10.82
N ILE A 177 12.32 -16.44 10.87
CA ILE A 177 10.92 -16.33 10.48
C ILE A 177 10.83 -15.35 9.31
N THR A 178 10.10 -15.72 8.27
CA THR A 178 9.88 -14.83 7.12
C THR A 178 8.39 -14.78 6.79
N CYS A 179 7.91 -13.60 6.41
CA CYS A 179 6.50 -13.35 6.15
C CYS A 179 6.35 -12.55 4.87
N ALA A 180 5.37 -12.95 4.06
CA ALA A 180 5.03 -12.29 2.80
C ALA A 180 4.67 -10.79 2.96
N GLY A 181 4.26 -10.37 4.16
CA GLY A 181 3.77 -9.03 4.45
C GLY A 181 2.26 -8.89 4.25
N GLY A 182 1.78 -7.65 4.17
CA GLY A 182 0.34 -7.36 4.03
C GLY A 182 -0.50 -8.03 5.13
N ALA A 183 -1.59 -8.68 4.74
CA ALA A 183 -2.46 -9.42 5.68
C ALA A 183 -1.77 -10.64 6.32
N GLY A 184 -0.68 -11.17 5.75
CA GLY A 184 0.12 -12.24 6.37
C GLY A 184 0.80 -11.80 7.66
N THR A 185 1.07 -10.49 7.79
CA THR A 185 1.62 -9.88 9.00
C THR A 185 0.73 -10.09 10.21
N ALA A 186 -0.60 -10.01 10.03
CA ALA A 186 -1.55 -10.27 11.11
C ALA A 186 -1.43 -11.71 11.62
N ALA A 187 -1.39 -12.68 10.70
CA ALA A 187 -1.20 -14.09 11.05
C ALA A 187 0.10 -14.34 11.82
N LEU A 188 1.20 -13.71 11.39
CA LEU A 188 2.48 -13.78 12.09
C LEU A 188 2.38 -13.16 13.49
N ALA A 189 1.83 -11.96 13.63
CA ALA A 189 1.71 -11.30 14.94
C ALA A 189 0.85 -12.12 15.90
N THR A 190 -0.30 -12.63 15.45
CA THR A 190 -1.17 -13.55 16.22
C THR A 190 -0.40 -14.78 16.67
N HIS A 191 0.42 -15.38 15.79
CA HIS A 191 1.23 -16.54 16.13
C HIS A 191 2.24 -16.24 17.25
N LEU A 192 2.96 -15.11 17.17
CA LEU A 192 3.91 -14.71 18.22
C LEU A 192 3.20 -14.42 19.54
N ILE A 193 2.07 -13.72 19.51
CA ILE A 193 1.28 -13.43 20.72
C ILE A 193 0.76 -14.73 21.34
N GLU A 194 0.27 -15.67 20.53
CA GLU A 194 -0.23 -16.96 21.03
C GLU A 194 0.88 -17.77 21.71
N GLN A 195 2.10 -17.76 21.15
CA GLN A 195 3.25 -18.45 21.73
C GLN A 195 3.67 -17.89 23.10
N HIS A 196 3.55 -16.57 23.31
CA HIS A 196 4.08 -15.92 24.51
C HIS A 196 3.01 -15.56 25.56
N LEU A 197 1.80 -15.22 25.12
CA LEU A 197 0.69 -14.75 25.96
C LEU A 197 -0.55 -15.66 25.89
N GLY A 198 -0.50 -16.70 25.06
CA GLY A 198 -1.59 -17.66 24.90
C GLY A 198 -2.68 -17.24 23.92
N ARG A 199 -3.48 -18.22 23.53
CA ARG A 199 -4.47 -18.11 22.45
C ARG A 199 -5.54 -17.05 22.67
N ALA A 200 -6.01 -16.87 23.91
CA ALA A 200 -7.07 -15.90 24.20
C ALA A 200 -6.63 -14.45 23.93
N VAL A 201 -5.39 -14.11 24.27
CA VAL A 201 -4.83 -12.76 24.06
C VAL A 201 -4.61 -12.51 22.58
N ALA A 202 -4.09 -13.51 21.85
CA ALA A 202 -3.91 -13.46 20.41
C ALA A 202 -5.24 -13.24 19.68
N GLN A 203 -6.30 -13.96 20.07
CA GLN A 203 -7.64 -13.79 19.53
C GLN A 203 -8.21 -12.40 19.81
N LYS A 204 -8.06 -11.88 21.03
CA LYS A 204 -8.48 -10.53 21.40
C LYS A 204 -7.85 -9.49 20.47
N ALA A 205 -6.52 -9.54 20.30
CA ALA A 205 -5.80 -8.58 19.47
C ALA A 205 -6.29 -8.59 18.02
N SER A 206 -6.51 -9.76 17.43
CA SER A 206 -7.02 -9.89 16.06
C SER A 206 -8.48 -9.45 15.92
N GLN A 207 -9.35 -9.76 16.89
CA GLN A 207 -10.78 -9.41 16.83
C GLN A 207 -11.04 -7.91 16.94
N VAL A 208 -10.27 -7.21 17.78
CA VAL A 208 -10.37 -5.74 17.88
C VAL A 208 -10.00 -5.05 16.56
N LEU A 209 -9.07 -5.65 15.80
CA LEU A 209 -8.71 -5.19 14.45
C LEU A 209 -9.63 -5.73 13.34
N LEU A 210 -10.75 -6.39 13.71
CA LEU A 210 -11.73 -6.96 12.80
C LEU A 210 -11.16 -8.01 11.83
N PHE A 211 -10.17 -8.79 12.27
CA PHE A 211 -9.75 -10.00 11.55
C PHE A 211 -10.69 -11.16 11.90
N ASP A 212 -11.64 -11.46 11.00
CA ASP A 212 -12.72 -12.43 11.19
C ASP A 212 -12.28 -13.84 11.63
N ARG A 213 -11.11 -14.31 11.17
CA ARG A 213 -10.59 -15.64 11.50
C ARG A 213 -9.09 -15.64 11.74
N PRO A 214 -8.60 -16.41 12.74
CA PRO A 214 -7.18 -16.67 12.88
C PRO A 214 -6.70 -17.42 11.63
N ARG A 215 -5.66 -16.88 10.99
CA ARG A 215 -5.03 -17.48 9.81
C ARG A 215 -3.74 -18.15 10.23
N SER A 216 -3.50 -19.36 9.72
CA SER A 216 -2.27 -20.09 10.00
C SER A 216 -1.12 -19.61 9.09
N GLY A 217 0.13 -19.85 9.47
CA GLY A 217 1.26 -19.56 8.58
C GLY A 217 1.21 -20.34 7.27
N SER A 218 0.70 -21.59 7.33
CA SER A 218 0.46 -22.44 6.16
C SER A 218 -0.70 -21.98 5.27
N ASP A 219 -1.46 -20.97 5.68
CA ASP A 219 -2.52 -20.45 4.84
C ASP A 219 -1.94 -19.84 3.56
N ALA A 220 -2.67 -20.08 2.49
CA ALA A 220 -2.66 -19.36 1.23
C ALA A 220 -2.41 -17.84 1.30
N GLN A 221 -1.45 -17.31 0.53
CA GLN A 221 -1.48 -15.87 0.21
C GLN A 221 -2.68 -15.54 -0.69
N PRO A 222 -3.25 -14.32 -0.60
CA PRO A 222 -4.22 -13.86 -1.59
C PRO A 222 -3.50 -13.59 -2.90
N HIS A 223 -3.82 -14.34 -3.95
CA HIS A 223 -3.38 -14.06 -5.30
C HIS A 223 -4.49 -13.27 -6.02
N PRO A 224 -4.17 -12.49 -7.07
CA PRO A 224 -5.19 -11.88 -7.90
C PRO A 224 -6.20 -12.98 -8.29
N PRO A 225 -7.51 -12.76 -8.15
CA PRO A 225 -8.49 -13.80 -8.42
C PRO A 225 -8.51 -14.08 -9.93
N LEU A 226 -7.60 -14.94 -10.36
CA LEU A 226 -7.66 -15.60 -11.65
C LEU A 226 -8.67 -16.76 -11.59
N SER A 227 -9.30 -17.00 -10.43
CA SER A 227 -10.38 -17.96 -10.24
C SER A 227 -11.43 -17.41 -9.25
N GLU A 228 -12.65 -17.93 -9.34
CA GLU A 228 -13.73 -17.66 -8.37
C GLU A 228 -13.32 -18.13 -6.97
N THR A 229 -13.91 -17.55 -5.92
CA THR A 229 -13.65 -17.94 -4.52
C THR A 229 -14.08 -19.38 -4.26
N VAL A 230 -13.12 -20.31 -4.30
CA VAL A 230 -13.36 -21.72 -3.96
C VAL A 230 -13.32 -21.91 -2.44
N ALA A 231 -14.41 -22.43 -1.88
CA ALA A 231 -14.55 -22.68 -0.45
C ALA A 231 -13.58 -23.77 0.07
N GLU A 232 -13.40 -24.84 -0.72
CA GLU A 232 -12.61 -26.02 -0.33
C GLU A 232 -11.11 -25.69 -0.18
N PRO A 233 -10.54 -25.81 1.04
CA PRO A 233 -9.17 -25.37 1.33
C PRO A 233 -8.10 -26.05 0.47
N ARG A 234 -8.27 -27.33 0.13
CA ARG A 234 -7.31 -28.09 -0.69
C ARG A 234 -7.27 -27.62 -2.14
N VAL A 235 -8.45 -27.38 -2.72
CA VAL A 235 -8.55 -26.84 -4.09
C VAL A 235 -8.00 -25.42 -4.13
N ARG A 236 -8.29 -24.61 -3.11
CA ARG A 236 -7.69 -23.28 -2.96
C ARG A 236 -6.16 -23.34 -2.89
N ARG A 237 -5.59 -24.28 -2.13
CA ARG A 237 -4.13 -24.45 -2.07
C ARG A 237 -3.55 -24.93 -3.40
N ALA A 238 -4.25 -25.83 -4.12
CA ALA A 238 -3.86 -26.24 -5.47
C ALA A 238 -3.84 -25.08 -6.46
N LEU A 239 -4.87 -24.22 -6.45
CA LEU A 239 -4.95 -23.02 -7.28
C LEU A 239 -3.75 -22.11 -7.07
N LEU A 240 -3.34 -21.89 -5.82
CA LEU A 240 -2.21 -21.02 -5.50
C LEU A 240 -0.88 -21.62 -5.96
N LEU A 241 -0.68 -22.93 -5.77
CA LEU A 241 0.49 -23.62 -6.29
C LEU A 241 0.57 -23.51 -7.82
N MET A 242 -0.58 -23.63 -8.50
CA MET A 242 -0.66 -23.43 -9.95
C MET A 242 -0.34 -21.97 -10.33
N GLU A 243 -0.93 -21.00 -9.64
CA GLU A 243 -0.73 -19.55 -9.84
C GLU A 243 0.72 -19.09 -9.58
N GLN A 244 1.44 -19.73 -8.66
CA GLN A 244 2.87 -19.46 -8.44
C GLN A 244 3.75 -20.01 -9.56
N ASN A 245 3.26 -21.02 -10.26
CA ASN A 245 3.98 -21.73 -11.30
C ASN A 245 3.37 -21.45 -12.68
N LEU A 246 2.83 -20.24 -12.94
CA LEU A 246 2.22 -19.92 -14.24
C LEU A 246 3.26 -19.88 -15.37
N ALA A 247 4.41 -19.24 -15.14
CA ALA A 247 5.50 -19.12 -16.11
C ALA A 247 6.20 -20.45 -16.39
N ARG A 248 6.28 -21.33 -15.38
CA ARG A 248 6.92 -22.65 -15.48
C ARG A 248 6.00 -23.70 -14.84
N PRO A 249 4.98 -24.17 -15.58
CA PRO A 249 3.97 -25.03 -15.02
C PRO A 249 4.52 -26.38 -14.58
N ILE A 250 4.25 -26.74 -13.32
CA ILE A 250 4.56 -28.07 -12.79
C ILE A 250 3.44 -29.06 -13.14
N ALA A 251 3.77 -30.35 -13.18
CA ALA A 251 2.77 -31.38 -13.47
C ALA A 251 1.66 -31.40 -12.40
N VAL A 252 0.42 -31.69 -12.80
CA VAL A 252 -0.72 -31.83 -11.86
C VAL A 252 -0.44 -32.87 -10.78
N ALA A 253 0.31 -33.93 -11.11
CA ALA A 253 0.76 -34.92 -10.14
C ALA A 253 1.69 -34.33 -9.06
N ALA A 254 2.58 -33.40 -9.44
CA ALA A 254 3.45 -32.70 -8.48
C ALA A 254 2.64 -31.75 -7.59
N VAL A 255 1.66 -31.02 -8.16
CA VAL A 255 0.73 -30.21 -7.37
C VAL A 255 -0.02 -31.07 -6.36
N ALA A 256 -0.50 -32.25 -6.77
CA ALA A 256 -1.19 -33.17 -5.86
C ALA A 256 -0.27 -33.67 -4.74
N ALA A 257 0.97 -34.04 -5.08
CA ALA A 257 1.97 -34.51 -4.11
C ALA A 257 2.28 -33.45 -3.04
N GLU A 258 2.45 -32.18 -3.42
CA GLU A 258 2.69 -31.05 -2.50
C GLU A 258 1.55 -30.81 -1.49
N LEU A 259 0.35 -31.30 -1.82
CA LEU A 259 -0.84 -31.23 -0.99
C LEU A 259 -1.08 -32.51 -0.17
N GLY A 260 -0.21 -33.52 -0.30
CA GLY A 260 -0.44 -34.83 0.30
C GLY A 260 -1.63 -35.57 -0.31
N LEU A 261 -1.94 -35.31 -1.59
CA LEU A 261 -3.07 -35.91 -2.32
C LEU A 261 -2.57 -36.77 -3.48
N SER A 262 -3.36 -37.78 -3.84
CA SER A 262 -3.21 -38.43 -5.15
C SER A 262 -3.76 -37.52 -6.26
N ALA A 263 -3.24 -37.65 -7.48
CA ALA A 263 -3.73 -36.93 -8.65
C ALA A 263 -5.25 -37.16 -8.88
N ARG A 264 -5.74 -38.37 -8.61
CA ARG A 264 -7.17 -38.72 -8.70
C ARG A 264 -8.03 -38.00 -7.66
N GLN A 265 -7.52 -37.82 -6.44
CA GLN A 265 -8.23 -37.05 -5.42
C GLN A 265 -8.29 -35.57 -5.79
N LEU A 266 -7.19 -35.00 -6.31
CA LEU A 266 -7.18 -33.62 -6.79
C LEU A 266 -8.16 -33.42 -7.97
N GLU A 267 -8.16 -34.34 -8.94
CA GLU A 267 -9.12 -34.33 -10.07
C GLU A 267 -10.56 -34.31 -9.58
N ARG A 268 -10.92 -35.19 -8.64
CA ARG A 268 -12.26 -35.25 -8.06
C ARG A 268 -12.64 -33.96 -7.34
N LEU A 269 -11.73 -33.42 -6.51
CA LEU A 269 -11.98 -32.19 -5.76
C LEU A 269 -12.18 -30.98 -6.68
N CYS A 270 -11.35 -30.84 -7.72
CA CYS A 270 -11.51 -29.76 -8.69
C CYS A 270 -12.85 -29.88 -9.45
N ARG A 271 -13.22 -31.07 -9.92
CA ARG A 271 -14.53 -31.27 -10.57
C ARG A 271 -15.70 -30.97 -9.65
N GLN A 272 -15.61 -31.37 -8.39
CA GLN A 272 -16.68 -31.17 -7.41
C GLN A 272 -16.86 -29.68 -7.03
N HIS A 273 -15.78 -28.93 -6.89
CA HIS A 273 -15.84 -27.56 -6.35
C HIS A 273 -15.66 -26.46 -7.40
N VAL A 274 -15.16 -26.78 -8.59
CA VAL A 274 -14.86 -25.85 -9.69
C VAL A 274 -15.52 -26.28 -11.01
N GLY A 275 -16.05 -27.51 -11.09
CA GLY A 275 -16.72 -28.04 -12.29
C GLY A 275 -15.78 -28.57 -13.38
N ILE A 276 -14.47 -28.33 -13.26
CA ILE A 276 -13.45 -28.73 -14.25
C ILE A 276 -12.27 -29.44 -13.61
N GLY A 277 -11.52 -30.20 -14.41
CA GLY A 277 -10.30 -30.86 -13.95
C GLY A 277 -9.13 -29.90 -13.71
N PRO A 278 -8.16 -30.24 -12.83
CA PRO A 278 -6.99 -29.45 -12.48
C PRO A 278 -6.15 -29.02 -13.68
N ALA A 279 -5.96 -29.86 -14.71
CA ALA A 279 -5.19 -29.48 -15.89
C ALA A 279 -5.85 -28.35 -16.70
N SER A 280 -7.17 -28.43 -16.87
CA SER A 280 -7.95 -27.38 -17.54
C SER A 280 -8.00 -26.12 -16.70
N LEU A 281 -8.16 -26.25 -15.38
CA LEU A 281 -8.13 -25.14 -14.44
C LEU A 281 -6.79 -24.39 -14.50
N TYR A 282 -5.67 -25.12 -14.47
CA TYR A 282 -4.34 -24.55 -14.57
C TYR A 282 -4.13 -23.78 -15.88
N ARG A 283 -4.62 -24.34 -16.99
CA ARG A 283 -4.58 -23.66 -18.29
C ARG A 283 -5.42 -22.38 -18.29
N GLN A 284 -6.61 -22.40 -17.67
CA GLN A 284 -7.45 -21.20 -17.54
C GLN A 284 -6.79 -20.11 -16.70
N LEU A 285 -6.13 -20.46 -15.60
CA LEU A 285 -5.37 -19.51 -14.78
C LEU A 285 -4.30 -18.80 -15.62
N ARG A 286 -3.53 -19.57 -16.40
CA ARG A 286 -2.48 -19.05 -17.30
C ARG A 286 -3.07 -18.14 -18.38
N MET A 287 -4.23 -18.48 -18.92
CA MET A 287 -4.94 -17.63 -19.90
C MET A 287 -5.44 -16.32 -19.30
N ARG A 288 -6.02 -16.38 -18.09
CA ARG A 288 -6.50 -15.18 -17.39
C ARG A 288 -5.34 -14.26 -17.02
N TYR A 289 -4.21 -14.81 -16.60
CA TYR A 289 -3.00 -14.04 -16.35
C TYR A 289 -2.47 -13.36 -17.63
N ALA A 290 -2.41 -14.10 -18.74
CA ALA A 290 -2.00 -13.54 -20.01
C ALA A 290 -2.95 -12.42 -20.49
N ASN A 291 -4.27 -12.60 -20.34
CA ASN A 291 -5.24 -11.55 -20.67
C ASN A 291 -5.04 -10.30 -19.80
N TRP A 292 -4.80 -10.48 -18.50
CA TRP A 292 -4.49 -9.37 -17.60
C TRP A 292 -3.23 -8.61 -18.05
N LEU A 293 -2.16 -9.31 -18.44
CA LEU A 293 -0.94 -8.69 -18.97
C LEU A 293 -1.19 -7.93 -20.28
N ILE A 294 -2.03 -8.47 -21.16
CA ILE A 294 -2.41 -7.81 -22.43
C ILE A 294 -3.16 -6.50 -22.18
N GLU A 295 -4.03 -6.48 -21.16
CA GLU A 295 -4.87 -5.34 -20.82
C GLU A 295 -4.14 -4.25 -20.01
N ASN A 296 -3.14 -4.63 -19.23
CA ASN A 296 -2.53 -3.75 -18.22
C ASN A 296 -1.06 -3.40 -18.50
N THR A 297 -0.46 -3.95 -19.56
CA THR A 297 0.96 -3.71 -19.88
C THR A 297 1.20 -3.53 -21.38
N ASP A 298 2.30 -2.87 -21.73
CA ASP A 298 2.73 -2.66 -23.13
C ASP A 298 3.68 -3.77 -23.65
N ARG A 299 3.87 -4.86 -22.89
CA ARG A 299 4.82 -5.96 -23.22
C ARG A 299 4.45 -6.66 -24.54
N SER A 300 5.40 -7.26 -25.25
CA SER A 300 5.07 -7.94 -26.51
C SER A 300 4.20 -9.19 -26.27
N VAL A 301 3.40 -9.60 -27.26
CA VAL A 301 2.59 -10.83 -27.15
C VAL A 301 3.47 -12.06 -26.91
N THR A 302 4.68 -12.07 -27.48
CA THR A 302 5.67 -13.13 -27.27
C THR A 302 6.16 -13.18 -25.83
N ASP A 303 6.48 -12.03 -25.23
CA ASP A 303 6.91 -11.98 -23.82
C ASP A 303 5.79 -12.44 -22.88
N ILE A 304 4.56 -12.02 -23.16
CA ILE A 304 3.38 -12.41 -22.39
C ILE A 304 3.14 -13.93 -22.52
N ALA A 305 3.31 -14.51 -23.70
CA ALA A 305 3.18 -15.96 -23.89
C ALA A 305 4.20 -16.72 -23.03
N ASN A 306 5.46 -16.29 -23.05
CA ASN A 306 6.53 -16.88 -22.26
C ASN A 306 6.27 -16.75 -20.75
N GLU A 307 5.83 -15.58 -20.30
CA GLU A 307 5.55 -15.31 -18.88
C GLU A 307 4.30 -16.03 -18.37
N ALA A 308 3.33 -16.31 -19.25
CA ALA A 308 2.21 -17.19 -18.97
C ALA A 308 2.56 -18.68 -19.20
N GLY A 309 3.83 -19.01 -19.42
CA GLY A 309 4.40 -20.36 -19.49
C GLY A 309 4.11 -21.15 -20.75
N PHE A 310 3.76 -20.47 -21.85
CA PHE A 310 3.58 -21.10 -23.15
C PHE A 310 4.91 -21.25 -23.87
N ALA A 311 5.15 -22.42 -24.45
CA ALA A 311 6.40 -22.70 -25.16
C ALA A 311 6.50 -21.94 -26.49
N ASP A 312 5.36 -21.61 -27.10
CA ASP A 312 5.32 -20.89 -28.36
C ASP A 312 4.16 -19.89 -28.46
N CYS A 313 4.45 -18.72 -29.05
CA CYS A 313 3.51 -17.60 -29.19
C CYS A 313 2.33 -17.93 -30.12
N ALA A 314 2.52 -18.82 -31.11
CA ALA A 314 1.47 -19.21 -32.05
C ALA A 314 0.39 -20.08 -31.38
N HIS A 315 0.80 -21.06 -30.58
CA HIS A 315 -0.06 -21.90 -29.77
C HIS A 315 -0.78 -21.08 -28.71
N PHE A 316 -0.07 -20.19 -28.03
CA PHE A 316 -0.69 -19.21 -27.12
C PHE A 316 -1.78 -18.41 -27.83
N SER A 317 -1.48 -17.81 -28.97
CA SER A 317 -2.42 -16.95 -29.70
C SER A 317 -3.67 -17.70 -30.18
N ARG A 318 -3.52 -18.95 -30.63
CA ARG A 318 -4.65 -19.83 -30.99
C ARG A 318 -5.53 -20.11 -29.77
N GLN A 319 -4.92 -20.59 -28.69
CA GLN A 319 -5.67 -20.96 -27.49
C GLN A 319 -6.29 -19.73 -26.79
N PHE A 320 -5.65 -18.56 -26.89
CA PHE A 320 -6.21 -17.30 -26.42
C PHE A 320 -7.44 -16.91 -27.24
N LYS A 321 -7.37 -17.03 -28.58
CA LYS A 321 -8.53 -16.79 -29.46
C LYS A 321 -9.66 -17.77 -29.19
N ASP A 322 -9.36 -19.05 -28.94
CA ASP A 322 -10.36 -20.06 -28.59
C ASP A 322 -11.04 -19.74 -27.25
N THR A 323 -10.29 -19.17 -26.30
CA THR A 323 -10.79 -18.85 -24.94
C THR A 323 -11.59 -17.54 -24.91
N TYR A 324 -11.13 -16.51 -25.62
CA TYR A 324 -11.65 -15.13 -25.52
C TYR A 324 -12.36 -14.63 -26.79
N GLY A 325 -12.39 -15.43 -27.86
CA GLY A 325 -12.98 -15.08 -29.16
C GLY A 325 -12.16 -14.10 -30.00
N LEU A 326 -11.06 -13.55 -29.47
CA LEU A 326 -10.26 -12.51 -30.09
C LEU A 326 -8.77 -12.83 -30.00
N SER A 327 -7.98 -12.37 -30.96
CA SER A 327 -6.52 -12.51 -30.85
C SER A 327 -5.94 -11.63 -29.74
N PRO A 328 -4.79 -11.98 -29.15
CA PRO A 328 -4.10 -11.12 -28.17
C PRO A 328 -3.90 -9.68 -28.65
N SER A 329 -3.48 -9.49 -29.90
CA SER A 329 -3.26 -8.18 -30.50
C SER A 329 -4.56 -7.40 -30.66
N THR A 330 -5.64 -8.06 -31.07
CA THR A 330 -6.97 -7.43 -31.17
C THR A 330 -7.51 -7.05 -29.79
N ARG A 331 -7.29 -7.90 -28.78
CA ARG A 331 -7.69 -7.63 -27.40
C ARG A 331 -7.02 -6.36 -26.87
N ARG A 332 -5.72 -6.17 -27.14
CA ARG A 332 -4.99 -4.94 -26.77
C ARG A 332 -5.55 -3.67 -27.42
N LEU A 333 -5.97 -3.78 -28.67
CA LEU A 333 -6.51 -2.64 -29.43
C LEU A 333 -7.94 -2.27 -29.01
N GLN A 334 -8.63 -3.12 -28.23
CA GLN A 334 -9.91 -2.72 -27.67
C GLN A 334 -9.69 -1.67 -26.58
N PRO A 335 -10.38 -0.51 -26.66
CA PRO A 335 -10.34 0.47 -25.59
C PRO A 335 -11.00 -0.12 -24.36
N HIS A 336 -10.19 -0.72 -23.49
CA HIS A 336 -10.55 -0.88 -22.11
C HIS A 336 -10.76 0.53 -21.56
N ARG A 337 -11.90 0.77 -20.92
CA ARG A 337 -12.02 1.89 -20.00
C ARG A 337 -10.88 1.73 -19.01
N ARG A 338 -9.74 2.37 -19.27
CA ARG A 338 -8.86 2.80 -18.21
C ARG A 338 -9.81 3.45 -17.22
N ILE A 339 -9.78 3.02 -15.97
CA ILE A 339 -10.32 3.85 -14.91
C ILE A 339 -9.36 5.04 -14.87
N ASP A 340 -9.47 5.92 -15.86
CA ASP A 340 -8.91 7.24 -15.83
C ASP A 340 -9.65 7.87 -14.65
N GLY A 341 -8.93 8.14 -13.56
CA GLY A 341 -9.44 8.76 -12.35
C GLY A 341 -9.93 10.20 -12.55
N ARG A 342 -10.49 10.53 -13.72
CA ARG A 342 -10.92 11.87 -14.13
C ARG A 342 -12.37 11.97 -14.56
N ALA A 343 -13.15 10.89 -14.52
CA ALA A 343 -14.58 10.92 -14.86
C ALA A 343 -15.50 10.51 -13.69
N ALA A 344 -15.39 11.24 -12.57
CA ALA A 344 -16.46 11.34 -11.58
C ALA A 344 -16.70 12.81 -11.25
N ARG A 345 -17.20 13.56 -12.24
CA ARG A 345 -17.93 14.80 -12.00
C ARG A 345 -19.29 14.68 -12.69
N ALA A 346 -20.18 13.94 -12.04
CA ALA A 346 -21.61 14.24 -12.21
C ALA A 346 -21.89 15.53 -11.43
N PRO A 347 -22.62 16.50 -11.99
CA PRO A 347 -22.98 17.72 -11.28
C PRO A 347 -23.92 17.36 -10.13
N CYS A 348 -23.48 17.65 -8.91
CA CYS A 348 -24.32 17.62 -7.72
C CYS A 348 -25.34 18.77 -7.84
N ALA A 349 -26.56 18.46 -8.29
CA ALA A 349 -27.68 19.36 -8.12
C ALA A 349 -28.07 19.34 -6.64
N ALA A 350 -28.07 20.53 -6.04
CA ALA A 350 -28.30 20.78 -4.63
C ALA A 350 -29.61 20.15 -4.13
N ALA A 351 -29.52 19.53 -2.95
CA ALA A 351 -30.63 19.07 -2.16
C ALA A 351 -31.40 20.25 -1.55
N HIS A 352 -32.73 20.21 -1.62
CA HIS A 352 -33.68 20.72 -0.61
C HIS A 352 -34.93 19.86 -0.80
N GLY A 353 -35.54 19.17 0.15
CA GLY A 353 -35.44 19.09 1.60
C GLY A 353 -36.82 18.64 2.07
N ALA A 354 -36.93 17.54 2.83
CA ALA A 354 -38.06 17.20 3.73
C ALA A 354 -37.92 15.75 4.24
N GLU A 355 -38.01 15.58 5.56
CA GLU A 355 -38.02 14.29 6.27
C GLU A 355 -39.23 13.39 5.90
N PRO A 356 -39.12 12.05 6.07
CA PRO A 356 -40.23 11.15 5.82
C PRO A 356 -41.12 10.94 7.05
N ARG A 357 -42.42 11.19 6.90
CA ARG A 357 -43.49 10.61 7.74
C ARG A 357 -43.98 9.29 7.12
N ALA A 358 -44.33 8.35 8.01
CA ALA A 358 -44.71 6.96 7.78
C ALA A 358 -46.01 6.75 6.92
N PRO A 359 -46.31 5.51 6.47
CA PRO A 359 -47.19 5.25 5.34
C PRO A 359 -48.65 5.00 5.73
N HIS A 360 -49.59 5.43 4.88
CA HIS A 360 -50.95 4.86 4.86
C HIS A 360 -51.46 4.52 3.46
N ARG A 361 -51.73 3.22 3.32
CA ARG A 361 -52.59 2.43 2.42
C ARG A 361 -53.36 3.12 1.28
N ARG A 362 -53.24 2.48 0.12
CA ARG A 362 -54.15 2.51 -1.04
C ARG A 362 -55.62 2.31 -0.67
N ARG A 363 -56.53 3.07 -1.30
CA ARG A 363 -57.74 2.54 -1.95
C ARG A 363 -58.43 3.56 -2.87
N SER A 364 -58.73 3.06 -4.08
CA SER A 364 -59.85 3.35 -5.01
C SER A 364 -60.45 4.75 -5.15
N GLY A 365 -60.60 5.21 -6.40
CA GLY A 365 -61.71 6.09 -6.78
C GLY A 365 -61.63 6.68 -8.19
N ARG A 366 -62.60 6.34 -9.03
CA ARG A 366 -62.84 6.82 -10.41
C ARG A 366 -63.19 8.32 -10.45
N GLY A 367 -62.87 9.03 -11.56
CA GLY A 367 -63.55 10.30 -11.88
C GLY A 367 -62.94 11.19 -12.96
N ARG A 368 -63.40 11.02 -14.20
CA ARG A 368 -63.63 11.98 -15.32
C ARG A 368 -62.89 13.35 -15.40
N ALA A 369 -62.24 13.50 -16.57
CA ALA A 369 -62.48 14.48 -17.66
C ALA A 369 -62.05 15.97 -17.60
N ARG A 370 -61.37 16.37 -18.71
CA ARG A 370 -61.32 17.68 -19.40
C ARG A 370 -60.53 18.81 -18.68
N THR A 371 -59.77 19.71 -19.32
CA THR A 371 -59.72 20.24 -20.71
C THR A 371 -58.48 21.15 -20.88
N LEU A 372 -58.09 21.40 -22.15
CA LEU A 372 -57.38 22.60 -22.70
C LEU A 372 -55.91 22.82 -22.27
N GLY A 373 -54.94 23.17 -23.12
CA GLY A 373 -54.96 23.60 -24.51
C GLY A 373 -53.96 24.76 -24.70
N ALA A 374 -53.04 24.59 -25.67
CA ALA A 374 -52.20 25.63 -26.29
C ALA A 374 -51.04 26.21 -25.41
N ALA A 375 -49.88 26.62 -25.92
CA ALA A 375 -49.43 26.87 -27.29
C ALA A 375 -47.89 26.99 -27.33
N THR A 376 -47.27 26.61 -28.47
CA THR A 376 -46.19 27.28 -29.26
C THR A 376 -45.10 28.11 -28.55
N ARG A 377 -43.81 28.12 -28.91
CA ARG A 377 -43.07 28.02 -30.19
C ARG A 377 -41.56 27.95 -29.81
N ALA A 378 -40.73 27.10 -30.45
CA ALA A 378 -39.69 27.46 -31.45
C ALA A 378 -38.64 28.50 -30.97
N ALA A 379 -37.32 28.41 -31.17
CA ALA A 379 -36.51 27.73 -32.17
C ALA A 379 -35.01 27.69 -31.72
N LEU A 380 -34.24 26.75 -32.28
CA LEU A 380 -32.78 26.84 -32.50
C LEU A 380 -32.56 27.52 -33.87
N PRO A 381 -31.45 28.27 -34.15
CA PRO A 381 -30.22 27.59 -34.62
C PRO A 381 -28.84 28.31 -34.48
N ALA A 382 -27.80 27.45 -34.54
CA ALA A 382 -26.51 27.51 -35.27
C ALA A 382 -25.45 28.66 -35.11
N ALA A 383 -24.31 28.26 -34.51
CA ALA A 383 -22.92 28.25 -35.04
C ALA A 383 -22.24 29.49 -35.67
N CYS A 384 -21.09 29.92 -35.11
CA CYS A 384 -19.74 29.84 -35.75
C CYS A 384 -18.56 30.44 -34.93
N ARG A 385 -17.49 29.64 -34.87
CA ARG A 385 -16.02 29.94 -34.99
C ARG A 385 -15.23 30.72 -33.91
N HIS A 386 -14.33 29.93 -33.28
CA HIS A 386 -12.90 30.16 -32.94
C HIS A 386 -12.43 31.48 -32.30
N ARG A 387 -11.90 31.39 -31.06
CA ARG A 387 -10.45 31.48 -30.74
C ARG A 387 -10.22 31.27 -29.23
N SER A 388 -9.19 30.46 -28.93
CA SER A 388 -8.37 30.38 -27.71
C SER A 388 -8.75 31.25 -26.49
N GLY A 389 -9.01 30.61 -25.35
CA GLY A 389 -9.02 31.28 -24.04
C GLY A 389 -9.29 30.30 -22.90
N PHE A 390 -8.29 30.07 -22.05
CA PHE A 390 -8.37 29.28 -20.82
C PHE A 390 -9.46 29.82 -19.88
N ALA A 391 -10.41 28.97 -19.48
CA ALA A 391 -11.37 29.28 -18.44
C ALA A 391 -10.78 28.94 -17.06
N LEU A 392 -10.34 29.96 -16.32
CA LEU A 392 -10.10 29.88 -14.88
C LEU A 392 -11.44 29.61 -14.17
N SER A 393 -11.45 28.54 -13.38
CA SER A 393 -12.64 27.88 -12.86
C SER A 393 -13.44 28.71 -11.85
N ALA A 394 -14.74 28.43 -11.79
CA ALA A 394 -15.74 28.90 -10.83
C ALA A 394 -15.35 28.87 -9.33
N ALA A 395 -14.24 28.21 -8.96
CA ALA A 395 -13.68 28.21 -7.61
C ALA A 395 -13.13 29.59 -7.18
N ALA A 396 -12.58 30.37 -8.11
CA ALA A 396 -12.05 31.71 -7.81
C ALA A 396 -13.17 32.73 -7.50
N HIS A 397 -14.35 32.54 -8.12
CA HIS A 397 -15.50 33.40 -7.87
C HIS A 397 -16.20 33.06 -6.54
N ALA A 398 -16.25 31.77 -6.19
CA ALA A 398 -16.80 31.29 -4.91
C ALA A 398 -15.96 31.72 -3.69
N LEU A 399 -14.63 31.75 -3.83
CA LEU A 399 -13.72 32.26 -2.78
C LEU A 399 -13.88 33.76 -2.56
N ARG A 400 -14.16 34.53 -3.61
CA ARG A 400 -14.39 35.98 -3.52
C ARG A 400 -15.71 36.32 -2.82
N GLU A 401 -16.78 35.57 -3.11
CA GLU A 401 -18.06 35.73 -2.40
C GLU A 401 -17.98 35.34 -0.91
N LEU A 402 -17.13 34.36 -0.56
CA LEU A 402 -16.96 33.94 0.84
C LEU A 402 -16.23 35.03 1.67
N VAL A 403 -15.24 35.68 1.07
CA VAL A 403 -14.49 36.78 1.68
C VAL A 403 -15.36 38.05 1.83
N ASP A 404 -16.23 38.35 0.86
CA ASP A 404 -17.13 39.50 0.93
C ASP A 404 -18.31 39.30 1.90
N ARG A 405 -18.71 38.04 2.19
CA ARG A 405 -19.77 37.72 3.16
C ARG A 405 -19.34 37.82 4.64
N GLU A 406 -18.07 37.64 4.95
CA GLU A 406 -17.55 37.76 6.33
C GLU A 406 -17.18 39.19 6.75
N HIS A 407 -17.21 40.16 5.82
CA HIS A 407 -16.93 41.57 6.11
C HIS A 407 -18.16 42.49 5.91
N ARG A 408 -19.14 42.38 6.82
CA ARG A 408 -20.05 43.50 7.12
C ARG A 408 -19.62 44.20 8.42
N PRO A 409 -19.48 45.54 8.44
CA PRO A 409 -19.03 46.25 9.63
C PRO A 409 -20.15 46.32 10.67
N LEU A 410 -19.97 45.65 11.80
CA LEU A 410 -20.80 45.86 12.99
C LEU A 410 -20.43 47.19 13.65
N ARG A 411 -21.43 48.05 13.82
CA ARG A 411 -21.36 49.32 14.57
C ARG A 411 -21.12 49.08 16.06
N HIS A 412 -20.49 50.07 16.69
CA HIS A 412 -20.02 50.13 18.08
C HIS A 412 -20.95 49.56 19.16
N GLY A 413 -20.36 48.82 20.10
CA GLY A 413 -20.90 48.60 21.44
C GLY A 413 -20.41 47.33 22.14
N HIS A 414 -19.52 47.49 23.12
CA HIS A 414 -19.14 46.53 24.18
C HIS A 414 -18.13 45.39 23.91
N ARG A 415 -17.26 45.24 24.92
CA ARG A 415 -16.04 44.43 25.03
C ARG A 415 -16.29 42.92 24.95
N GLN A 416 -15.41 42.17 24.28
CA GLN A 416 -14.71 41.01 24.85
C GLN A 416 -13.44 40.65 24.04
N ARG A 417 -12.32 40.50 24.75
CA ARG A 417 -11.00 40.11 24.24
C ARG A 417 -10.89 38.57 24.18
N SER A 418 -10.94 37.97 22.99
CA SER A 418 -10.45 36.57 22.79
C SER A 418 -10.19 36.15 21.33
N GLY A 419 -10.26 37.05 20.33
CA GLY A 419 -10.15 36.67 18.90
C GLY A 419 -8.80 36.87 18.20
N LEU A 420 -7.79 37.48 18.84
CA LEU A 420 -6.61 38.03 18.14
C LEU A 420 -5.28 37.25 18.30
N ARG A 421 -5.29 36.04 18.87
CA ARG A 421 -4.09 35.19 18.93
C ARG A 421 -3.99 34.09 17.87
N ARG A 422 -5.07 33.77 17.14
CA ARG A 422 -5.05 32.70 16.12
C ARG A 422 -4.76 33.17 14.69
N LEU A 423 -4.83 34.48 14.41
CA LEU A 423 -4.52 35.00 13.07
C LEU A 423 -3.02 35.25 12.82
N ARG A 424 -2.22 35.44 13.89
CA ARG A 424 -0.77 35.69 13.77
C ARG A 424 0.06 34.41 13.57
N ALA A 425 -0.50 33.25 13.90
CA ALA A 425 0.13 31.93 13.74
C ALA A 425 -0.12 31.30 12.35
N LEU A 426 -1.15 31.76 11.61
CA LEU A 426 -1.41 31.27 10.24
C LEU A 426 -0.57 32.02 9.20
N LEU A 427 -0.27 33.31 9.44
CA LEU A 427 0.50 34.16 8.53
C LEU A 427 2.02 33.99 8.65
N THR A 428 2.54 33.44 9.76
CA THR A 428 3.97 33.14 9.92
C THR A 428 4.40 31.86 9.19
N THR A 429 3.48 30.93 8.93
CA THR A 429 3.78 29.66 8.25
C THR A 429 3.84 29.79 6.72
N ILE A 430 3.24 30.84 6.15
CA ILE A 430 3.22 31.08 4.69
C ILE A 430 4.38 31.99 4.24
N GLN A 431 4.98 32.76 5.14
CA GLN A 431 6.01 33.74 4.81
C GLN A 431 7.46 33.21 4.84
N GLY A 432 7.66 31.91 5.15
CA GLY A 432 8.99 31.27 5.22
C GLY A 432 9.43 30.50 3.97
N TYR A 433 8.62 30.42 2.91
CA TYR A 433 8.88 29.55 1.76
C TYR A 433 9.14 30.25 0.42
N ILE A 434 9.36 31.58 0.40
CA ILE A 434 9.80 32.29 -0.80
C ILE A 434 10.95 33.23 -0.44
N TRP A 435 12.15 32.81 -0.85
CA TRP A 435 13.48 33.38 -0.62
C TRP A 435 13.66 34.82 -1.15
N PRO A 436 14.71 35.56 -0.70
CA PRO A 436 15.47 36.36 -1.67
C PRO A 436 16.99 36.19 -1.54
N VAL A 437 17.62 35.90 -2.68
CA VAL A 437 19.04 36.18 -2.92
C VAL A 437 19.01 37.65 -3.30
N ALA A 438 19.60 38.50 -2.48
CA ALA A 438 20.09 39.78 -2.94
C ALA A 438 21.45 40.03 -2.26
N LEU A 439 22.42 40.29 -3.12
CA LEU A 439 23.74 40.79 -2.84
C LEU A 439 23.65 42.08 -2.01
N ASP A 440 24.45 42.20 -0.95
CA ASP A 440 25.00 43.48 -0.52
C ASP A 440 26.29 43.29 0.30
N ALA A 441 27.22 44.22 0.09
CA ALA A 441 28.63 44.20 0.45
C ALA A 441 28.93 44.32 1.96
N PRO A 442 30.11 43.86 2.44
CA PRO A 442 30.58 44.16 3.79
C PRO A 442 31.16 45.58 3.90
N PRO A 443 31.04 46.25 5.07
CA PRO A 443 31.61 47.58 5.27
C PRO A 443 33.13 47.52 5.51
N ALA A 444 33.78 48.61 5.12
CA ALA A 444 35.22 48.83 5.13
C ALA A 444 35.86 48.80 6.53
N ALA A 445 37.01 48.13 6.63
CA ALA A 445 38.09 48.46 7.56
C ALA A 445 39.41 48.50 6.76
N ALA A 446 40.16 49.59 6.90
CA ALA A 446 41.35 49.96 6.13
C ALA A 446 42.65 49.31 6.69
N PRO A 447 43.84 49.43 6.05
CA PRO A 447 44.72 48.30 5.69
C PRO A 447 46.05 48.24 6.49
N PRO A 448 47.02 47.35 6.18
CA PRO A 448 48.00 47.69 5.13
C PRO A 448 48.64 46.52 4.31
N HIS A 449 49.18 46.92 3.14
CA HIS A 449 50.36 46.39 2.41
C HIS A 449 50.38 44.99 1.76
N ARG A 450 50.26 44.93 0.42
CA ARG A 450 51.38 44.85 -0.59
C ARG A 450 50.98 44.09 -1.88
N ARG A 451 50.95 44.85 -2.99
CA ARG A 451 51.59 44.59 -4.31
C ARG A 451 51.48 43.18 -4.96
N ARG A 452 50.73 43.07 -6.07
CA ARG A 452 51.22 43.02 -7.49
C ARG A 452 50.16 42.47 -8.48
N ARG A 453 49.97 43.22 -9.59
CA ARG A 453 49.88 42.83 -11.04
C ARG A 453 48.91 41.69 -11.43
N ARG A 454 48.08 41.73 -12.48
CA ARG A 454 48.08 42.44 -13.77
C ARG A 454 46.80 42.06 -14.55
N ALA A 455 46.30 43.00 -15.37
CA ALA A 455 45.67 42.85 -16.70
C ALA A 455 44.31 42.12 -16.82
N CYS A 456 43.20 42.76 -17.21
CA CYS A 456 42.81 43.42 -18.49
C CYS A 456 42.21 42.45 -19.53
N ALA A 457 40.88 42.51 -19.68
CA ALA A 457 40.05 42.45 -20.91
C ALA A 457 38.60 42.17 -20.44
N GLY A 458 37.53 42.92 -20.73
CA GLY A 458 37.23 43.82 -21.85
C GLY A 458 36.25 43.14 -22.80
N VAL A 459 35.07 43.76 -23.04
CA VAL A 459 34.02 43.53 -24.08
C VAL A 459 32.64 43.21 -23.45
N ARG A 460 31.79 44.21 -23.21
CA ARG A 460 30.82 44.97 -24.04
C ARG A 460 29.38 44.44 -23.96
N ILE A 461 28.53 45.36 -23.51
CA ILE A 461 27.07 45.31 -23.40
C ILE A 461 26.46 45.60 -24.77
N GLY A 462 25.41 44.85 -25.14
CA GLY A 462 24.49 45.16 -26.22
C GLY A 462 23.06 45.12 -25.71
N GLU A 463 22.44 46.29 -25.65
CA GLU A 463 21.03 46.51 -25.35
C GLU A 463 20.12 45.89 -26.44
N ARG A 464 19.02 45.23 -26.05
CA ARG A 464 17.69 45.86 -26.05
C ARG A 464 16.62 44.86 -25.66
N ALA A 465 15.80 45.33 -24.72
CA ALA A 465 14.59 44.72 -24.22
C ALA A 465 13.52 44.63 -25.31
N HIS A 466 13.02 43.42 -25.57
CA HIS A 466 11.62 43.12 -25.85
C HIS A 466 11.42 41.61 -25.64
N GLY A 467 10.60 41.24 -24.66
CA GLY A 467 10.28 39.83 -24.38
C GLY A 467 10.63 39.35 -22.96
N ARG A 468 10.16 40.04 -21.92
CA ARG A 468 9.86 39.39 -20.64
C ARG A 468 8.37 39.06 -20.60
N LEU A 469 8.02 38.01 -19.87
CA LEU A 469 6.67 37.51 -19.56
C LEU A 469 5.99 36.62 -20.61
N HIS A 470 6.59 35.49 -21.00
CA HIS A 470 5.81 34.33 -21.48
C HIS A 470 6.55 32.99 -21.27
N ALA A 471 7.30 32.87 -20.18
CA ALA A 471 7.93 31.61 -19.76
C ALA A 471 8.03 31.54 -18.23
N MET A 472 6.91 31.40 -17.53
CA MET A 472 6.92 30.94 -16.13
C MET A 472 5.54 30.44 -15.63
N PHE A 473 4.72 29.81 -16.50
CA PHE A 473 3.45 29.19 -16.10
C PHE A 473 3.05 28.01 -17.01
N ALA A 474 4.03 27.16 -17.37
CA ALA A 474 3.79 25.93 -18.14
C ALA A 474 4.67 24.77 -17.64
N LEU A 475 4.72 24.61 -16.31
CA LEU A 475 5.17 23.41 -15.62
C LEU A 475 4.49 23.45 -14.25
N ILE A 476 3.24 23.01 -14.26
CA ILE A 476 2.35 22.52 -13.19
C ILE A 476 0.94 22.59 -13.81
N VAL A 477 0.61 21.56 -14.59
CA VAL A 477 -0.75 20.99 -14.76
C VAL A 477 -0.58 19.50 -14.82
#